data_AF-A0A8T8XIF9-F1
#
_entry.id   AF-A0A8T8XIF9-F1
#
_cell.length_a   1.000
_cell.length_b   1.000
_cell.length_c   1.000
_cell.angle_alpha   90.00
_cell.angle_beta   90.00
_cell.angle_gamma   90.00
#
_symmetry.space_group_name_H-M   'P 1'
#
loop_
_entity.id
_entity.type
_entity.pdbx_description
1 polymer ?
#
loop_
_entity_poly.entity_id
_entity_poly.type
_entity_poly.pdbx_seq_one_letter_code
_entity_poly.pdbx_strand_id
1 'polypeptide(L)'
;MDSLNLQCGQLDSPDYKNFILSILIVFGILLSYLPQHIRIISLKSSFGISPYFVLLGTTSGSSALANVVSQQQSLHDMSCCKQISGLGCFSAILGILQVGTQCLCFFLILVLFVLFFPRHQHYGMNHRPTTPTYRTALTVAGICIVHALVMLITTLAVGLRRPAALQSWSNFCGVLAALLASVQYFPQIYTTLRLRCVGSLSIPMMCIQTPGSLVWAGSLAARLGRAGWSTWGVLIVTACLQGTLLALGVWFEYLGPDKGHGHDDEGDAANKNPTNEDGEESQGRDQPSEETPLLGG
;
A
#
# COMPACT_ATOMS: atom_id res chain seq x y z
N MET A 1 -18.47 37.72 -9.75
CA MET A 1 -17.15 37.04 -9.88
C MET A 1 -16.37 37.08 -8.57
N ASP A 2 -16.56 38.18 -7.85
CA ASP A 2 -15.94 38.64 -6.62
C ASP A 2 -15.82 37.55 -5.55
N SER A 3 -16.89 36.82 -5.23
CA SER A 3 -16.85 35.73 -4.24
C SER A 3 -15.88 34.60 -4.61
N LEU A 4 -15.65 34.34 -5.91
CA LEU A 4 -14.75 33.28 -6.37
C LEU A 4 -13.29 33.76 -6.31
N ASN A 5 -13.03 35.02 -6.70
CA ASN A 5 -11.73 35.68 -6.46
C ASN A 5 -11.38 35.70 -4.96
N LEU A 6 -12.38 35.96 -4.10
CA LEU A 6 -12.21 36.02 -2.64
C LEU A 6 -11.90 34.64 -2.04
N GLN A 7 -12.54 33.57 -2.54
CA GLN A 7 -12.20 32.19 -2.17
C GLN A 7 -10.82 31.77 -2.68
N CYS A 8 -10.45 32.08 -3.93
CA CYS A 8 -9.09 31.78 -4.42
C CYS A 8 -8.02 32.58 -3.65
N GLY A 9 -8.29 33.83 -3.27
CA GLY A 9 -7.39 34.65 -2.44
C GLY A 9 -7.09 34.05 -1.06
N GLN A 10 -7.99 33.23 -0.50
CA GLN A 10 -7.74 32.50 0.75
C GLN A 10 -6.75 31.34 0.59
N LEU A 11 -6.50 30.85 -0.64
CA LEU A 11 -5.45 29.84 -0.90
C LEU A 11 -4.06 30.47 -1.08
N ASP A 12 -3.97 31.78 -1.30
CA ASP A 12 -2.70 32.49 -1.49
C ASP A 12 -1.95 32.77 -0.17
N SER A 13 -2.67 32.66 0.96
CA SER A 13 -2.13 32.71 2.33
C SER A 13 -2.29 31.35 3.05
N PRO A 14 -1.58 30.29 2.60
CA PRO A 14 -1.77 28.94 3.12
C PRO A 14 -1.42 28.82 4.60
N ASP A 15 -2.19 28.01 5.35
CA ASP A 15 -1.82 27.61 6.71
C ASP A 15 -0.48 26.86 6.69
N TYR A 16 0.56 27.54 7.16
CA TYR A 16 1.93 27.02 7.25
C TYR A 16 2.01 25.69 8.00
N LYS A 17 1.13 25.42 8.98
CA LYS A 17 1.12 24.13 9.71
C LYS A 17 0.68 23.00 8.79
N ASN A 18 -0.48 23.14 8.14
CA ASN A 18 -0.95 22.16 7.16
C ASN A 18 -0.06 22.06 5.93
N PHE A 19 0.61 23.14 5.51
CA PHE A 19 1.57 23.15 4.41
C PHE A 19 2.82 22.33 4.74
N ILE A 20 3.51 22.65 5.84
CA ILE A 20 4.72 21.93 6.30
C ILE A 20 4.39 20.46 6.57
N LEU A 21 3.29 20.19 7.27
CA LEU A 21 2.83 18.82 7.53
C LEU A 21 2.57 18.05 6.22
N SER A 22 1.96 18.70 5.23
CA SER A 22 1.69 18.07 3.94
C SER A 22 2.95 17.71 3.15
N ILE A 23 4.01 18.52 3.24
CA ILE A 23 5.33 18.22 2.66
C ILE A 23 5.98 17.05 3.41
N LEU A 24 5.96 17.06 4.75
CA LEU A 24 6.48 15.97 5.57
C LEU A 24 5.76 14.63 5.29
N ILE A 25 4.45 14.66 4.99
CA ILE A 25 3.70 13.47 4.53
C ILE A 25 4.24 12.94 3.19
N VAL A 26 4.54 13.79 2.21
CA VAL A 26 5.11 13.33 0.91
C VAL A 26 6.47 12.67 1.12
N PHE A 27 7.36 13.26 1.92
CA PHE A 27 8.63 12.62 2.28
C PHE A 27 8.42 11.32 3.09
N GLY A 28 7.47 11.31 4.03
CA GLY A 28 7.11 10.13 4.81
C GLY A 28 6.61 8.97 3.94
N ILE A 29 5.81 9.25 2.90
CA ILE A 29 5.39 8.26 1.90
C ILE A 29 6.61 7.70 1.17
N LEU A 30 7.47 8.55 0.60
CA LEU A 30 8.67 8.12 -0.13
C LEU A 30 9.59 7.24 0.74
N LEU A 31 9.87 7.67 1.98
CA LEU A 31 10.69 6.93 2.93
C LEU A 31 10.05 5.63 3.40
N SER A 32 8.71 5.54 3.44
CA SER A 32 7.99 4.32 3.83
C SER A 32 8.01 3.22 2.76
N TYR A 33 8.19 3.58 1.49
CA TYR A 33 8.25 2.62 0.37
C TYR A 33 9.67 2.27 -0.06
N LEU A 34 10.63 3.19 0.16
CA LEU A 34 12.03 3.03 -0.22
C LEU A 34 12.66 1.70 0.25
N PRO A 35 12.47 1.20 1.50
CA PRO A 35 13.00 -0.09 1.91
C PRO A 35 12.49 -1.28 1.08
N GLN A 36 11.22 -1.24 0.66
CA GLN A 36 10.63 -2.30 -0.17
C GLN A 36 11.16 -2.22 -1.61
N HIS A 37 11.29 -1.02 -2.18
CA HIS A 37 11.91 -0.84 -3.50
C HIS A 37 13.37 -1.32 -3.49
N ILE A 38 14.16 -0.93 -2.48
CA ILE A 38 15.56 -1.38 -2.32
C ILE A 38 15.62 -2.90 -2.20
N ARG A 39 14.81 -3.54 -1.34
CA ARG A 39 14.82 -5.00 -1.15
C ARG A 39 14.60 -5.78 -2.45
N ILE A 40 13.64 -5.37 -3.29
CA ILE A 40 13.37 -6.06 -4.56
C ILE A 40 14.53 -5.86 -5.55
N ILE A 41 15.11 -4.65 -5.60
CA ILE A 41 16.21 -4.30 -6.52
C ILE A 41 17.52 -4.99 -6.10
N SER A 42 17.83 -5.07 -4.81
CA SER A 42 19.08 -5.67 -4.30
C SER A 42 19.07 -7.20 -4.42
N LEU A 43 17.95 -7.84 -4.03
CA LEU A 43 17.77 -9.29 -4.17
C LEU A 43 17.55 -9.73 -5.62
N LYS A 44 17.22 -8.79 -6.53
CA LYS A 44 16.82 -9.04 -7.93
C LYS A 44 15.73 -10.11 -8.04
N SER A 45 14.89 -10.21 -7.02
CA SER A 45 13.87 -11.23 -6.85
C SER A 45 12.65 -10.63 -6.16
N SER A 46 11.46 -10.97 -6.66
CA SER A 46 10.18 -10.67 -6.00
C SER A 46 9.58 -11.89 -5.28
N PHE A 47 10.42 -12.87 -4.91
CA PHE A 47 10.02 -14.00 -4.07
C PHE A 47 9.42 -13.51 -2.72
N GLY A 48 8.45 -14.26 -2.18
CA GLY A 48 7.68 -13.88 -1.00
C GLY A 48 6.62 -12.78 -1.22
N ILE A 49 6.61 -12.07 -2.36
CA ILE A 49 5.58 -11.06 -2.65
C ILE A 49 4.34 -11.73 -3.26
N SER A 50 3.23 -11.71 -2.52
CA SER A 50 1.95 -12.23 -3.00
C SER A 50 1.43 -11.44 -4.23
N PRO A 51 1.09 -12.12 -5.35
CA PRO A 51 0.49 -11.45 -6.52
C PRO A 51 -0.85 -10.77 -6.18
N TYR A 52 -1.61 -11.33 -5.24
CA TYR A 52 -2.89 -10.80 -4.76
C TYR A 52 -2.71 -9.48 -4.00
N PHE A 53 -1.66 -9.37 -3.17
CA PHE A 53 -1.29 -8.11 -2.49
C PHE A 53 -0.97 -7.00 -3.50
N VAL A 54 -0.21 -7.32 -4.55
CA VAL A 54 0.14 -6.36 -5.61
C VAL A 54 -1.11 -5.95 -6.40
N LEU A 55 -1.97 -6.92 -6.78
CA LEU A 55 -3.21 -6.67 -7.50
C LEU A 55 -4.14 -5.72 -6.74
N LEU A 56 -4.43 -5.99 -5.46
CA LEU A 56 -5.34 -5.17 -4.67
C LEU A 56 -4.73 -3.83 -4.26
N GLY A 57 -3.44 -3.80 -3.93
CA GLY A 57 -2.75 -2.55 -3.60
C GLY A 57 -2.73 -1.57 -4.77
N THR A 58 -2.42 -2.03 -5.99
CA THR A 58 -2.43 -1.16 -7.19
C THR A 58 -3.85 -0.79 -7.65
N THR A 59 -4.84 -1.68 -7.55
CA THR A 59 -6.23 -1.35 -7.91
C THR A 59 -6.91 -0.44 -6.87
N SER A 60 -6.64 -0.62 -5.58
CA SER A 60 -7.04 0.32 -4.52
C SER A 60 -6.35 1.68 -4.69
N GLY A 61 -5.02 1.71 -4.89
CA GLY A 61 -4.25 2.94 -5.08
C GLY A 61 -4.68 3.75 -6.31
N SER A 62 -4.94 3.09 -7.45
CA SER A 62 -5.48 3.77 -8.63
C SER A 62 -6.93 4.24 -8.45
N SER A 63 -7.74 3.55 -7.64
CA SER A 63 -9.07 4.03 -7.23
C SER A 63 -8.99 5.25 -6.31
N ALA A 64 -8.05 5.26 -5.35
CA ALA A 64 -7.82 6.39 -4.46
C ALA A 64 -7.30 7.63 -5.21
N LEU A 65 -6.44 7.43 -6.22
CA LEU A 65 -6.03 8.51 -7.12
C LEU A 65 -7.21 9.05 -7.95
N ALA A 66 -8.03 8.17 -8.52
CA ALA A 66 -9.24 8.57 -9.25
C ALA A 66 -10.25 9.32 -8.35
N ASN A 67 -10.37 8.96 -7.08
CA ASN A 67 -11.14 9.69 -6.08
C ASN A 67 -10.64 11.15 -5.93
N VAL A 68 -9.37 11.36 -5.55
CA VAL A 68 -8.89 12.72 -5.23
C VAL A 68 -8.87 13.64 -6.45
N VAL A 69 -8.56 13.14 -7.66
CA VAL A 69 -8.57 14.00 -8.87
C VAL A 69 -9.99 14.29 -9.39
N SER A 70 -10.98 13.51 -8.97
CA SER A 70 -12.40 13.75 -9.27
C SER A 70 -13.11 14.61 -8.23
N GLN A 71 -12.45 14.89 -7.10
CA GLN A 71 -13.03 15.60 -5.96
C GLN A 71 -13.31 17.07 -6.32
N GLN A 72 -14.55 17.54 -6.11
CA GLN A 72 -14.92 18.89 -6.54
C GLN A 72 -14.10 19.99 -5.86
N GLN A 73 -13.74 19.82 -4.57
CA GLN A 73 -12.85 20.76 -3.88
C GLN A 73 -11.47 20.79 -4.53
N SER A 74 -10.83 19.64 -4.73
CA SER A 74 -9.49 19.56 -5.35
C SER A 74 -9.45 20.11 -6.79
N LEU A 75 -10.56 19.99 -7.52
CA LEU A 75 -10.71 20.60 -8.85
C LEU A 75 -10.94 22.12 -8.78
N HIS A 76 -11.67 22.61 -7.78
CA HIS A 76 -11.81 24.04 -7.51
C HIS A 76 -10.46 24.66 -7.14
N ASP A 77 -9.73 24.04 -6.22
CA ASP A 77 -8.40 24.46 -5.77
C ASP A 77 -7.39 24.49 -6.94
N MET A 78 -7.42 23.46 -7.80
CA MET A 78 -6.67 23.41 -9.06
C MET A 78 -7.09 24.51 -10.05
N SER A 79 -8.34 24.94 -10.05
CA SER A 79 -8.80 26.04 -10.92
C SER A 79 -8.28 27.41 -10.47
N CYS A 80 -8.14 27.62 -9.15
CA CYS A 80 -7.55 28.82 -8.57
C CYS A 80 -6.06 29.01 -8.94
N CYS A 81 -5.32 27.95 -9.28
CA CYS A 81 -3.91 28.02 -9.69
C CYS A 81 -3.61 28.99 -10.85
N LYS A 82 -4.62 29.43 -11.62
CA LYS A 82 -4.46 30.44 -12.69
C LYS A 82 -4.45 31.88 -12.18
N GLN A 83 -4.72 32.11 -10.89
CA GLN A 83 -4.99 33.43 -10.30
C GLN A 83 -4.18 33.73 -9.03
N ILE A 84 -3.48 32.73 -8.47
CA ILE A 84 -2.74 32.81 -7.20
C ILE A 84 -1.24 32.62 -7.42
N SER A 85 -0.43 32.89 -6.40
CA SER A 85 1.02 32.67 -6.44
C SER A 85 1.39 31.20 -6.65
N GLY A 86 2.61 30.95 -7.15
CA GLY A 86 3.12 29.59 -7.34
C GLY A 86 3.19 28.78 -6.05
N LEU A 87 3.41 29.42 -4.89
CA LEU A 87 3.40 28.76 -3.58
C LEU A 87 1.96 28.45 -3.11
N GLY A 88 0.99 29.35 -3.34
CA GLY A 88 -0.43 29.08 -3.12
C GLY A 88 -0.92 27.90 -3.96
N CYS A 89 -0.59 27.88 -5.26
CA CYS A 89 -0.93 26.77 -6.15
C CYS A 89 -0.23 25.46 -5.74
N PHE A 90 1.06 25.48 -5.39
CA PHE A 90 1.75 24.29 -4.89
C PHE A 90 1.07 23.76 -3.62
N SER A 91 0.71 24.64 -2.68
CA SER A 91 -0.04 24.27 -1.48
C SER A 91 -1.40 23.66 -1.80
N ALA A 92 -2.12 24.21 -2.78
CA ALA A 92 -3.43 23.72 -3.23
C ALA A 92 -3.35 22.26 -3.72
N ILE A 93 -2.36 21.93 -4.55
CA ILE A 93 -2.24 20.60 -5.17
C ILE A 93 -1.60 19.53 -4.27
N LEU A 94 -1.08 19.87 -3.08
CA LEU A 94 -0.37 18.92 -2.20
C LEU A 94 -1.18 17.67 -1.87
N GLY A 95 -2.51 17.77 -1.71
CA GLY A 95 -3.36 16.60 -1.45
C GLY A 95 -3.38 15.59 -2.62
N ILE A 96 -3.38 16.09 -3.86
CA ILE A 96 -3.26 15.27 -5.07
C ILE A 96 -1.84 14.69 -5.17
N LEU A 97 -0.80 15.48 -4.86
CA LEU A 97 0.58 15.03 -4.90
C LEU A 97 0.86 13.89 -3.90
N GLN A 98 0.28 13.93 -2.70
CA GLN A 98 0.42 12.85 -1.72
C GLN A 98 -0.17 11.53 -2.24
N VAL A 99 -1.44 11.53 -2.69
CA VAL A 99 -2.11 10.33 -3.19
C VAL A 99 -1.46 9.84 -4.50
N GLY A 100 -1.05 10.77 -5.36
CA GLY A 100 -0.29 10.48 -6.58
C GLY A 100 1.04 9.81 -6.28
N THR A 101 1.80 10.29 -5.28
CA THR A 101 3.07 9.69 -4.85
C THR A 101 2.84 8.27 -4.31
N GLN A 102 1.87 8.07 -3.41
CA GLN A 102 1.49 6.75 -2.89
C GLN A 102 1.15 5.77 -4.04
N CYS A 103 0.35 6.22 -5.00
CA CYS A 103 -0.04 5.45 -6.18
C CYS A 103 1.16 5.08 -7.06
N LEU A 104 2.03 6.06 -7.38
CA LEU A 104 3.24 5.84 -8.18
C LEU A 104 4.24 4.89 -7.49
N CYS A 105 4.40 4.98 -6.17
CA CYS A 105 5.22 4.04 -5.40
C CYS A 105 4.69 2.60 -5.47
N PHE A 106 3.37 2.40 -5.52
CA PHE A 106 2.75 1.09 -5.73
C PHE A 106 2.85 0.60 -7.18
N PHE A 107 2.77 1.48 -8.17
CA PHE A 107 3.06 1.13 -9.57
C PHE A 107 4.53 0.74 -9.78
N LEU A 108 5.46 1.39 -9.06
CA LEU A 108 6.87 0.98 -9.05
C LEU A 108 7.05 -0.42 -8.43
N ILE A 109 6.33 -0.75 -7.35
CA ILE A 109 6.31 -2.12 -6.81
C ILE A 109 5.80 -3.10 -7.87
N LEU A 110 4.71 -2.80 -8.58
CA LEU A 110 4.18 -3.67 -9.65
C LEU A 110 5.21 -3.89 -10.77
N VAL A 111 5.89 -2.84 -11.23
CA VAL A 111 6.94 -2.93 -12.27
C VAL A 111 8.11 -3.79 -11.77
N LEU A 112 8.63 -3.53 -10.57
CA LEU A 112 9.71 -4.31 -9.97
C LEU A 112 9.30 -5.78 -9.76
N PHE A 113 8.08 -6.03 -9.29
CA PHE A 113 7.50 -7.37 -9.11
C PHE A 113 7.47 -8.17 -10.41
N VAL A 114 7.10 -7.58 -11.55
CA VAL A 114 7.10 -8.28 -12.86
C VAL A 114 8.52 -8.46 -13.41
N LEU A 115 9.38 -7.45 -13.29
CA LEU A 115 10.75 -7.49 -13.82
C LEU A 115 11.61 -8.55 -13.12
N PHE A 116 11.47 -8.65 -11.80
CA PHE A 116 12.22 -9.56 -10.93
C PHE A 116 11.42 -10.80 -10.49
N PHE A 117 10.32 -11.12 -11.18
CA PHE A 117 9.61 -12.36 -10.93
C PHE A 117 10.47 -13.57 -11.34
N PRO A 118 10.62 -14.61 -10.49
CA PRO A 118 11.44 -15.77 -10.81
C PRO A 118 10.91 -16.50 -12.07
N ARG A 119 11.65 -16.39 -13.18
CA ARG A 119 11.28 -17.00 -14.48
C ARG A 119 11.72 -18.45 -14.62
N HIS A 120 12.61 -18.93 -13.77
CA HIS A 120 13.04 -20.33 -13.68
C HIS A 120 12.90 -20.77 -12.22
N GLN A 121 11.91 -21.60 -11.93
CA GLN A 121 11.95 -22.45 -10.74
C GLN A 121 13.01 -23.52 -10.99
N HIS A 122 13.88 -23.80 -10.02
CA HIS A 122 14.90 -24.83 -10.18
C HIS A 122 14.24 -26.21 -10.40
N TYR A 123 14.75 -26.95 -11.38
CA TYR A 123 14.12 -28.13 -12.00
C TYR A 123 14.21 -29.40 -11.12
N GLY A 124 13.82 -29.28 -9.86
CA GLY A 124 13.90 -30.34 -8.84
C GLY A 124 12.91 -30.21 -7.68
N MET A 125 12.27 -29.05 -7.48
CA MET A 125 11.13 -28.96 -6.56
C MET A 125 9.86 -29.48 -7.23
N ASN A 126 9.16 -30.39 -6.54
CA ASN A 126 7.85 -30.89 -6.96
C ASN A 126 6.88 -29.72 -7.21
N HIS A 127 6.40 -29.59 -8.44
CA HIS A 127 5.59 -28.46 -8.89
C HIS A 127 4.19 -28.50 -8.26
N ARG A 128 4.07 -28.07 -7.00
CA ARG A 128 2.78 -27.89 -6.32
C ARG A 128 1.89 -26.99 -7.20
N PRO A 129 0.66 -27.40 -7.56
CA PRO A 129 -0.15 -26.74 -8.58
C PRO A 129 -0.63 -25.32 -8.18
N THR A 130 -0.34 -24.90 -6.96
CA THR A 130 -0.71 -23.60 -6.37
C THR A 130 0.42 -22.56 -6.39
N THR A 131 1.63 -22.90 -6.86
CA THR A 131 2.73 -21.92 -6.94
C THR A 131 2.51 -20.89 -8.05
N PRO A 132 2.51 -19.56 -7.77
CA PRO A 132 2.29 -18.55 -8.80
C PRO A 132 3.36 -18.57 -9.90
N THR A 133 2.94 -18.49 -11.15
CA THR A 133 3.83 -18.54 -12.32
C THR A 133 4.14 -17.15 -12.87
N TYR A 134 5.14 -17.03 -13.74
CA TYR A 134 5.39 -15.79 -14.49
C TYR A 134 4.16 -15.33 -15.32
N ARG A 135 3.30 -16.28 -15.76
CA ARG A 135 2.02 -15.95 -16.40
C ARG A 135 1.08 -15.27 -15.42
N THR A 136 1.00 -15.73 -14.16
CA THR A 136 0.22 -15.10 -13.09
C THR A 136 0.68 -13.67 -12.85
N ALA A 137 2.00 -13.43 -12.77
CA ALA A 137 2.55 -12.08 -12.58
C ALA A 137 2.21 -11.13 -13.74
N LEU A 138 2.33 -11.60 -14.98
CA LEU A 138 1.95 -10.83 -16.17
C LEU A 138 0.43 -10.57 -16.25
N THR A 139 -0.40 -11.53 -15.83
CA THR A 139 -1.86 -11.37 -15.75
C THR A 139 -2.26 -10.33 -14.71
N VAL A 140 -1.66 -10.36 -13.51
CA VAL A 140 -1.87 -9.32 -12.48
C VAL A 140 -1.50 -7.94 -13.02
N ALA A 141 -0.35 -7.81 -13.69
CA ALA A 141 0.07 -6.54 -14.28
C ALA A 141 -0.88 -6.04 -15.38
N GLY A 142 -1.35 -6.95 -16.25
CA GLY A 142 -2.36 -6.63 -17.25
C GLY A 142 -3.66 -6.11 -16.62
N ILE A 143 -4.17 -6.78 -15.57
CA ILE A 143 -5.38 -6.34 -14.86
C ILE A 143 -5.16 -4.98 -14.20
N CYS A 144 -4.04 -4.76 -13.51
CA CYS A 144 -3.72 -3.46 -12.89
C CYS A 144 -3.64 -2.31 -13.90
N ILE A 145 -3.02 -2.54 -15.06
CA ILE A 145 -2.92 -1.53 -16.13
C ILE A 145 -4.29 -1.26 -16.76
N VAL A 146 -5.06 -2.30 -17.09
CA VAL A 146 -6.42 -2.15 -17.64
C VAL A 146 -7.34 -1.43 -16.64
N HIS A 147 -7.28 -1.77 -15.35
CA HIS A 147 -8.02 -1.09 -14.29
C HIS A 147 -7.67 0.40 -14.24
N ALA A 148 -6.37 0.75 -14.21
CA ALA A 148 -5.92 2.13 -14.17
C ALA A 148 -6.36 2.93 -15.41
N LEU A 149 -6.31 2.33 -16.59
CA LEU A 149 -6.80 2.93 -17.84
C LEU A 149 -8.33 3.13 -17.79
N VAL A 150 -9.10 2.16 -17.31
CA VAL A 150 -10.56 2.29 -17.14
C VAL A 150 -10.89 3.41 -16.15
N MET A 151 -10.20 3.50 -15.01
CA MET A 151 -10.41 4.56 -14.03
C MET A 151 -10.04 5.95 -14.60
N LEU A 152 -8.94 6.05 -15.34
CA LEU A 152 -8.53 7.28 -16.02
C LEU A 152 -9.54 7.71 -17.09
N ILE A 153 -9.91 6.81 -18.01
CA ILE A 153 -10.84 7.08 -19.10
C ILE A 153 -12.23 7.45 -18.55
N THR A 154 -12.72 6.75 -17.52
CA THR A 154 -14.01 7.05 -16.91
C THR A 154 -13.99 8.39 -16.18
N THR A 155 -12.91 8.70 -15.45
CA THR A 155 -12.72 10.00 -14.80
C THR A 155 -12.74 11.16 -15.81
N LEU A 156 -11.99 11.03 -16.91
CA LEU A 156 -11.97 12.03 -17.98
C LEU A 156 -13.33 12.13 -18.69
N ALA A 157 -14.01 11.02 -18.95
CA ALA A 157 -15.34 11.00 -19.57
C ALA A 157 -16.40 11.67 -18.67
N VAL A 158 -16.41 11.39 -17.36
CA VAL A 158 -17.30 12.06 -16.40
C VAL A 158 -16.98 13.54 -16.32
N GLY A 159 -15.70 13.93 -16.21
CA GLY A 159 -15.31 15.34 -16.14
C GLY A 159 -15.69 16.15 -17.39
N LEU A 160 -15.49 15.58 -18.59
CA LEU A 160 -15.75 16.26 -19.86
C LEU A 160 -17.22 16.22 -20.31
N ARG A 161 -18.04 15.26 -19.83
CA ARG A 161 -19.44 15.08 -20.29
C ARG A 161 -20.50 15.31 -19.20
N ARG A 162 -20.14 15.16 -17.93
CA ARG A 162 -21.04 15.21 -16.76
C ARG A 162 -20.32 15.80 -15.53
N PRO A 163 -19.75 17.03 -15.57
CA PRO A 163 -18.96 17.58 -14.46
C PRO A 163 -19.72 17.66 -13.13
N ALA A 164 -21.05 17.83 -13.16
CA ALA A 164 -21.90 17.76 -11.96
C ALA A 164 -21.88 16.39 -11.25
N ALA A 165 -21.58 15.30 -11.96
CA ALA A 165 -21.49 13.95 -11.42
C ALA A 165 -20.10 13.59 -10.87
N LEU A 166 -19.09 14.46 -11.01
CA LEU A 166 -17.72 14.21 -10.54
C LEU A 166 -17.64 13.89 -9.05
N GLN A 167 -18.46 14.54 -8.21
CA GLN A 167 -18.48 14.24 -6.78
C GLN A 167 -19.06 12.85 -6.47
N SER A 168 -20.05 12.39 -7.23
CA SER A 168 -20.60 11.04 -7.11
C SER A 168 -19.60 9.98 -7.59
N TRP A 169 -18.89 10.27 -8.69
CA TRP A 169 -17.80 9.43 -9.19
C TRP A 169 -16.63 9.37 -8.19
N SER A 170 -16.20 10.50 -7.64
CA SER A 170 -15.22 10.57 -6.54
C SER A 170 -15.65 9.67 -5.37
N ASN A 171 -16.87 9.85 -4.85
CA ASN A 171 -17.39 9.05 -3.74
C ASN A 171 -17.38 7.54 -4.05
N PHE A 172 -17.76 7.13 -5.26
CA PHE A 172 -17.69 5.74 -5.71
C PHE A 172 -16.24 5.22 -5.73
N CYS A 173 -15.30 5.97 -6.32
CA CYS A 173 -13.88 5.62 -6.35
C CYS A 173 -13.27 5.45 -4.94
N GLY A 174 -13.69 6.29 -3.98
CA GLY A 174 -13.25 6.19 -2.59
C GLY A 174 -13.78 4.93 -1.90
N VAL A 175 -15.09 4.65 -2.03
CA VAL A 175 -15.68 3.40 -1.51
C VAL A 175 -15.04 2.16 -2.15
N LEU A 176 -14.78 2.19 -3.46
CA LEU A 176 -14.08 1.10 -4.16
C LEU A 176 -12.66 0.91 -3.63
N ALA A 177 -11.89 1.99 -3.42
CA ALA A 177 -10.55 1.92 -2.84
C ALA A 177 -10.56 1.30 -1.44
N ALA A 178 -11.50 1.70 -0.57
CA ALA A 178 -11.67 1.17 0.78
C ALA A 178 -12.08 -0.31 0.78
N LEU A 179 -12.96 -0.73 -0.13
CA LEU A 179 -13.36 -2.14 -0.28
C LEU A 179 -12.19 -3.01 -0.76
N LEU A 180 -11.42 -2.56 -1.76
CA LEU A 180 -10.24 -3.27 -2.25
C LEU A 180 -9.16 -3.41 -1.16
N ALA A 181 -8.91 -2.35 -0.39
CA ALA A 181 -8.01 -2.40 0.77
C ALA A 181 -8.54 -3.33 1.88
N SER A 182 -9.84 -3.34 2.14
CA SER A 182 -10.46 -4.25 3.11
C SER A 182 -10.28 -5.72 2.70
N VAL A 183 -10.50 -6.04 1.42
CA VAL A 183 -10.32 -7.37 0.83
C VAL A 183 -8.83 -7.78 0.75
N GLN A 184 -7.91 -6.83 0.79
CA GLN A 184 -6.46 -7.06 0.93
C GLN A 184 -6.06 -7.42 2.37
N TYR A 185 -6.54 -6.66 3.36
CA TYR A 185 -6.11 -6.83 4.76
C TYR A 185 -6.88 -7.89 5.55
N PHE A 186 -8.18 -8.11 5.31
CA PHE A 186 -8.96 -9.08 6.09
C PHE A 186 -8.44 -10.54 6.01
N PRO A 187 -8.05 -11.08 4.85
CA PRO A 187 -7.46 -12.43 4.78
C PRO A 187 -6.16 -12.55 5.56
N GLN A 188 -5.37 -11.46 5.59
CA GLN A 188 -4.13 -11.41 6.35
C GLN A 188 -4.38 -11.34 7.86
N ILE A 189 -5.32 -10.50 8.32
CA ILE A 189 -5.74 -10.41 9.73
C ILE A 189 -6.23 -11.78 10.23
N TYR A 190 -7.10 -12.43 9.45
CA TYR A 190 -7.59 -13.78 9.76
C TYR A 190 -6.44 -14.80 9.85
N THR A 191 -5.47 -14.73 8.92
CA THR A 191 -4.36 -15.68 8.89
C THR A 191 -3.38 -15.48 10.05
N THR A 192 -3.04 -14.23 10.40
CA THR A 192 -2.23 -13.93 11.60
C THR A 192 -2.94 -14.38 12.88
N LEU A 193 -4.25 -14.19 13.01
CA LEU A 193 -5.04 -14.72 14.13
C LEU A 193 -5.05 -16.26 14.20
N ARG A 194 -5.07 -16.94 13.05
CA ARG A 194 -5.14 -18.41 12.96
C ARG A 194 -3.78 -19.09 13.18
N LEU A 195 -2.71 -18.50 12.66
CA LEU A 195 -1.34 -19.03 12.77
C LEU A 195 -0.61 -18.55 14.03
N ARG A 196 -1.11 -17.49 14.70
CA ARG A 196 -0.43 -16.81 15.83
C ARG A 196 0.98 -16.34 15.49
N CYS A 197 1.23 -16.07 14.21
CA CYS A 197 2.54 -15.72 13.68
C CYS A 197 2.40 -14.57 12.69
N VAL A 198 3.36 -13.64 12.77
CA VAL A 198 3.61 -12.63 11.74
C VAL A 198 4.65 -13.26 10.81
N GLY A 199 4.27 -13.53 9.56
CA GLY A 199 5.24 -13.98 8.56
C GLY A 199 6.11 -12.81 8.08
N SER A 200 6.48 -12.80 6.80
CA SER A 200 7.41 -11.81 6.20
C SER A 200 6.91 -10.35 6.11
N LEU A 201 6.05 -9.90 7.03
CA LEU A 201 5.45 -8.57 7.07
C LEU A 201 6.39 -7.58 7.77
N SER A 202 6.71 -6.46 7.13
CA SER A 202 7.59 -5.46 7.74
C SER A 202 6.87 -4.67 8.84
N ILE A 203 7.00 -5.10 10.09
CA ILE A 203 6.55 -4.35 11.27
C ILE A 203 7.09 -2.90 11.26
N PRO A 204 8.38 -2.62 10.97
CA PRO A 204 8.89 -1.24 10.88
C PRO A 204 8.15 -0.36 9.85
N MET A 205 7.79 -0.92 8.69
CA MET A 205 7.02 -0.23 7.65
C MET A 205 5.60 0.12 8.15
N MET A 206 4.95 -0.79 8.88
CA MET A 206 3.63 -0.55 9.47
C MET A 206 3.66 0.41 10.66
N CYS A 207 4.72 0.40 11.48
CA CYS A 207 4.93 1.36 12.56
C CYS A 207 5.00 2.81 12.07
N ILE A 208 5.53 3.04 10.86
CA ILE A 208 5.56 4.37 10.23
C ILE A 208 4.24 4.69 9.53
N GLN A 209 3.71 3.77 8.71
CA GLN A 209 2.52 4.04 7.90
C GLN A 209 1.21 4.13 8.69
N THR A 210 1.05 3.38 9.80
CA THR A 210 -0.20 3.41 10.60
C THR A 210 -0.47 4.79 11.21
N PRO A 211 0.45 5.39 12.01
CA PRO A 211 0.24 6.77 12.49
C PRO A 211 0.32 7.79 11.35
N GLY A 212 1.20 7.59 10.36
CA GLY A 212 1.34 8.49 9.22
C GLY A 212 0.07 8.65 8.40
N SER A 213 -0.68 7.56 8.17
CA SER A 213 -1.94 7.58 7.42
C SER A 213 -3.09 8.23 8.20
N LEU A 214 -3.12 8.14 9.53
CA LEU A 214 -4.06 8.90 10.38
C LEU A 214 -3.76 10.41 10.33
N VAL A 215 -2.49 10.79 10.44
CA VAL A 215 -2.05 12.19 10.33
C VAL A 215 -2.35 12.75 8.93
N TRP A 216 -2.15 11.93 7.89
CA TRP A 216 -2.50 12.27 6.51
C TRP A 216 -4.02 12.41 6.30
N ALA A 217 -4.82 11.52 6.86
CA ALA A 217 -6.29 11.66 6.88
C ALA A 217 -6.71 12.98 7.54
N GLY A 218 -6.11 13.35 8.67
CA GLY A 218 -6.35 14.63 9.35
C GLY A 218 -6.00 15.84 8.47
N SER A 219 -4.86 15.82 7.77
CA SER A 219 -4.47 16.90 6.88
C SER A 219 -5.39 17.02 5.65
N LEU A 220 -5.83 15.90 5.07
CA LEU A 220 -6.82 15.90 3.98
C LEU A 220 -8.22 16.30 4.46
N ALA A 221 -8.61 15.98 5.70
CA ALA A 221 -9.86 16.46 6.30
C ALA A 221 -9.84 17.98 6.56
N ALA A 222 -8.69 18.53 6.99
CA ALA A 222 -8.51 19.97 7.13
C ALA A 222 -8.56 20.72 5.78
N ARG A 223 -8.03 20.11 4.70
CA ARG A 223 -8.02 20.67 3.34
C ARG A 223 -9.35 20.55 2.60
N LEU A 224 -9.92 19.34 2.55
CA LEU A 224 -11.09 19.00 1.73
C LEU A 224 -12.42 19.06 2.50
N GLY A 225 -12.36 19.30 3.82
CA GLY A 225 -13.51 19.38 4.70
C GLY A 225 -14.40 18.13 4.69
N ARG A 226 -15.68 18.33 5.00
CA ARG A 226 -16.70 17.26 4.99
C ARG A 226 -17.03 16.75 3.58
N ALA A 227 -16.78 17.54 2.53
CA ALA A 227 -16.96 17.10 1.16
C ALA A 227 -15.93 16.01 0.76
N GLY A 228 -14.70 16.09 1.28
CA GLY A 228 -13.63 15.14 1.04
C GLY A 228 -13.69 13.82 1.81
N TRP A 229 -14.83 13.47 2.42
CA TRP A 229 -14.97 12.28 3.29
C TRP A 229 -14.54 10.98 2.60
N SER A 230 -14.78 10.86 1.30
CA SER A 230 -14.40 9.69 0.51
C SER A 230 -12.89 9.60 0.25
N THR A 231 -12.16 10.71 0.37
CA THR A 231 -10.70 10.77 0.22
C THR A 231 -9.99 10.49 1.55
N TRP A 232 -10.33 11.22 2.62
CA TRP A 232 -9.68 11.00 3.92
C TRP A 232 -10.23 9.77 4.66
N GLY A 233 -11.47 9.37 4.42
CA GLY A 233 -12.08 8.16 5.02
C GLY A 233 -11.41 6.86 4.57
N VAL A 234 -10.95 6.78 3.31
CA VAL A 234 -10.15 5.64 2.80
C VAL A 234 -8.89 5.44 3.65
N LEU A 235 -8.22 6.53 4.01
CA LEU A 235 -7.02 6.48 4.84
C LEU A 235 -7.33 6.03 6.27
N ILE A 236 -8.44 6.45 6.87
CA ILE A 236 -8.87 5.98 8.20
C ILE A 236 -9.16 4.48 8.17
N VAL A 237 -9.94 3.99 7.19
CA VAL A 237 -10.24 2.56 7.04
C VAL A 237 -8.95 1.75 6.87
N THR A 238 -8.04 2.22 6.01
CA THR A 238 -6.73 1.60 5.78
C THR A 238 -5.89 1.59 7.07
N ALA A 239 -5.84 2.69 7.80
CA ALA A 239 -5.09 2.80 9.06
C ALA A 239 -5.63 1.88 10.17
N CYS A 240 -6.95 1.72 10.28
CA CYS A 240 -7.56 0.78 11.22
C CYS A 240 -7.22 -0.68 10.89
N LEU A 241 -7.20 -1.04 9.61
CA LEU A 241 -6.83 -2.38 9.15
C LEU A 241 -5.32 -2.67 9.35
N GLN A 242 -4.46 -1.72 8.93
CA GLN A 242 -3.01 -1.80 9.16
C GLN A 242 -2.66 -1.80 10.65
N GLY A 243 -3.31 -0.96 11.45
CA GLY A 243 -3.12 -0.90 12.90
C GLY A 243 -3.57 -2.16 13.63
N THR A 244 -4.62 -2.84 13.11
CA THR A 244 -5.04 -4.15 13.61
C THR A 244 -3.97 -5.21 13.33
N LEU A 245 -3.42 -5.25 12.11
CA LEU A 245 -2.29 -6.13 11.78
C LEU A 245 -1.05 -5.83 12.63
N LEU A 246 -0.72 -4.55 12.83
CA LEU A 246 0.42 -4.14 13.64
C LEU A 246 0.25 -4.53 15.11
N ALA A 247 -0.94 -4.34 15.68
CA ALA A 247 -1.23 -4.74 17.07
C ALA A 247 -1.14 -6.26 17.26
N LEU A 248 -1.66 -7.05 16.32
CA LEU A 248 -1.50 -8.51 16.31
C LEU A 248 -0.04 -8.92 16.11
N GLY A 249 0.71 -8.20 15.26
CA GLY A 249 2.13 -8.42 15.03
C GLY A 249 2.95 -8.25 16.31
N VAL A 250 2.85 -7.07 16.94
CA VAL A 250 3.51 -6.77 18.21
C VAL A 250 3.10 -7.76 19.31
N TRP A 251 1.81 -8.13 19.37
CA TRP A 251 1.32 -9.10 20.35
C TRP A 251 1.96 -10.49 20.18
N PHE A 252 1.93 -11.08 18.99
CA PHE A 252 2.43 -12.43 18.79
C PHE A 252 3.96 -12.52 18.78
N GLU A 253 4.67 -11.53 18.25
CA GLU A 253 6.13 -11.59 18.08
C GLU A 253 6.92 -11.15 19.34
N TYR A 254 6.39 -10.21 20.13
CA TYR A 254 7.12 -9.64 21.27
C TYR A 254 6.45 -9.87 22.64
N LEU A 255 5.15 -10.15 22.70
CA LEU A 255 4.36 -10.23 23.94
C LEU A 255 3.73 -11.62 24.20
N GLY A 256 3.88 -12.56 23.27
CA GLY A 256 3.31 -13.91 23.36
C GLY A 256 3.96 -14.76 24.46
N PRO A 257 3.20 -15.66 25.12
CA PRO A 257 3.78 -16.64 26.06
C PRO A 257 4.74 -17.63 25.38
N ASP A 258 4.46 -17.99 24.12
CA ASP A 258 5.28 -18.88 23.30
C ASP A 258 6.50 -18.11 22.74
N LYS A 259 7.44 -17.74 23.62
CA LYS A 259 8.75 -17.20 23.23
C LYS A 259 9.61 -18.28 22.58
N GLY A 260 9.34 -18.57 21.32
CA GLY A 260 10.12 -19.51 20.52
C GLY A 260 9.40 -19.99 19.27
N HIS A 261 9.49 -19.21 18.20
CA HIS A 261 10.29 -19.62 17.04
C HIS A 261 11.27 -18.47 16.78
N GLY A 262 12.40 -18.50 17.48
CA GLY A 262 13.47 -17.55 17.22
C GLY A 262 14.07 -17.84 15.84
N HIS A 263 14.35 -16.79 15.07
CA HIS A 263 15.29 -16.92 13.96
C HIS A 263 16.70 -16.89 14.57
N ASP A 264 17.22 -18.07 14.91
CA ASP A 264 18.56 -18.19 15.46
C ASP A 264 19.59 -17.82 14.39
N ASP A 265 20.53 -16.94 14.74
CA ASP A 265 21.65 -16.54 13.88
C ASP A 265 22.60 -17.73 13.65
N GLU A 266 22.68 -18.26 12.43
CA GLU A 266 23.73 -19.22 12.04
C GLU A 266 24.83 -18.52 11.22
N GLY A 267 25.55 -17.62 11.89
CA GLY A 267 26.75 -16.97 11.39
C GLY A 267 27.93 -17.17 12.36
N ASP A 268 28.93 -17.96 11.94
CA ASP A 268 30.05 -18.48 12.74
C ASP A 268 29.63 -19.40 13.92
N ALA A 269 30.11 -20.64 14.07
CA ALA A 269 31.38 -21.20 13.61
C ALA A 269 31.43 -22.75 13.61
N ALA A 270 32.62 -23.29 13.27
CA ALA A 270 33.16 -24.58 13.70
C ALA A 270 32.65 -25.89 13.04
N ASN A 271 33.12 -26.10 11.80
CA ASN A 271 33.58 -27.40 11.27
C ASN A 271 33.90 -28.49 12.33
N LYS A 272 33.14 -29.60 12.34
CA LYS A 272 33.59 -30.96 12.72
C LYS A 272 32.56 -32.06 12.40
N ASN A 273 32.96 -33.03 11.58
CA ASN A 273 32.46 -34.42 11.58
C ASN A 273 33.51 -35.33 12.26
N PRO A 274 33.25 -36.61 12.62
CA PRO A 274 32.02 -37.43 12.46
C PRO A 274 31.41 -37.78 13.86
N THR A 275 30.68 -38.86 14.21
CA THR A 275 30.52 -40.23 13.62
C THR A 275 29.31 -40.99 14.18
N ASN A 276 28.76 -41.91 13.36
CA ASN A 276 28.02 -43.17 13.62
C ASN A 276 26.82 -43.31 14.61
N GLU A 277 25.79 -43.95 14.04
CA GLU A 277 24.96 -45.06 14.56
C GLU A 277 23.66 -44.83 15.37
N ASP A 278 22.67 -45.68 15.00
CA ASP A 278 21.46 -46.18 15.68
C ASP A 278 20.36 -45.23 16.19
N GLY A 279 19.51 -44.79 15.26
CA GLY A 279 18.12 -45.29 15.12
C GLY A 279 17.09 -45.13 16.25
N GLU A 280 16.06 -44.30 16.00
CA GLU A 280 14.66 -44.58 16.40
C GLU A 280 13.66 -43.80 15.51
N GLU A 281 12.49 -44.36 15.20
CA GLU A 281 11.43 -43.66 14.46
C GLU A 281 10.64 -42.74 15.39
N SER A 282 10.65 -41.43 15.14
CA SER A 282 9.77 -40.47 15.81
C SER A 282 9.15 -39.49 14.81
N GLN A 283 7.83 -39.27 14.94
CA GLN A 283 7.06 -38.50 13.97
C GLN A 283 7.32 -36.99 14.11
N GLY A 284 8.33 -36.50 13.39
CA GLY A 284 8.68 -35.10 13.27
C GLY A 284 7.52 -34.26 12.71
N ARG A 285 6.83 -33.56 13.59
CA ARG A 285 5.76 -32.59 13.29
C ARG A 285 6.30 -31.47 12.39
N ASP A 286 5.58 -31.15 11.30
CA ASP A 286 5.98 -30.15 10.30
C ASP A 286 6.47 -28.83 10.94
N GLN A 287 7.76 -28.52 10.81
CA GLN A 287 8.33 -27.22 11.15
C GLN A 287 8.13 -26.24 9.99
N PRO A 288 7.62 -25.02 10.23
CA PRO A 288 7.49 -24.00 9.20
C PRO A 288 8.85 -23.36 8.88
N SER A 289 9.42 -23.71 7.73
CA SER A 289 10.60 -23.03 7.17
C SER A 289 10.25 -21.66 6.57
N GLU A 290 11.23 -20.76 6.43
CA GLU A 290 11.10 -19.44 5.78
C GLU A 290 10.47 -19.49 4.37
N GLU A 291 10.60 -20.62 3.67
CA GLU A 291 9.98 -20.80 2.34
C GLU A 291 8.45 -20.89 2.36
N THR A 292 7.79 -20.77 3.52
CA THR A 292 6.32 -20.82 3.67
C THR A 292 5.68 -19.49 3.22
N PRO A 293 5.00 -19.43 2.05
CA PRO A 293 4.41 -18.17 1.58
C PRO A 293 3.20 -17.77 2.43
N LEU A 294 3.14 -16.49 2.84
CA LEU A 294 1.93 -15.94 3.43
C LEU A 294 0.78 -15.93 2.40
N LEU A 295 -0.25 -16.73 2.68
CA LEU A 295 -1.43 -17.00 1.85
C LEU A 295 -1.14 -17.86 0.60
N GLY A 296 -1.46 -19.14 0.67
CA GLY A 296 -1.79 -19.95 -0.50
C GLY A 296 -3.27 -19.79 -0.85
N GLY A 297 -3.57 -19.09 -1.95
CA GLY A 297 -4.91 -18.82 -2.48
C GLY A 297 -4.83 -18.05 -3.79
#